data_AF-A0A954WL47-F1
#
_entry.id   AF-A0A954WL47-F1
#
_cell.length_a   1.000
_cell.length_b   1.000
_cell.length_c   1.000
_cell.angle_alpha   90.00
_cell.angle_beta   90.00
_cell.angle_gamma   90.00
#
_symmetry.space_group_name_H-M   'P 1'
#
loop_
_entity.id
_entity.type
_entity.pdbx_description
1 polymer ?
#
loop_
_entity_poly.entity_id
_entity_poly.type
_entity_poly.pdbx_seq_one_letter_code
_entity_poly.pdbx_strand_id
1 'polypeptide(L)'
;DLGDTIDSCTAFKQVFRASDLASLQRLEALSGLVTDHAATWHQAYERGTGDLSDRYEEMHAEDGVVRVTEMERARYDGDDLRAISSRPHSSLVRFTFGSGYSQFAGRSIPVKSSYHIPYEEYLRRRAQPWPTAPGAFQIQAPERVESKPAQSVAAEPVVATDYYGSFDDTSSEILD
;
A
#
# COMPACT_ATOMS: atom_id res chain seq x y z
N ASP A 1 3.01 -21.44 1.65
CA ASP A 1 3.29 -20.01 1.84
C ASP A 1 3.02 -19.68 3.32
N LEU A 2 3.99 -19.04 3.98
CA LEU A 2 3.85 -18.65 5.38
C LEU A 2 2.89 -17.47 5.55
N GLY A 3 2.79 -16.60 4.53
CA GLY A 3 1.93 -15.41 4.56
C GLY A 3 0.46 -15.77 4.74
N ASP A 4 -0.03 -16.74 3.99
CA ASP A 4 -1.43 -17.18 4.07
C ASP A 4 -1.76 -17.85 5.41
N THR A 5 -0.79 -18.55 5.99
CA THR A 5 -0.93 -19.19 7.31
C THR A 5 -1.02 -18.15 8.41
N ILE A 6 -0.11 -17.16 8.40
CA ILE A 6 -0.18 -16.00 9.30
C ILE A 6 -1.51 -15.29 9.09
N ASP A 7 -1.95 -15.15 7.84
CA ASP A 7 -3.17 -14.46 7.53
C ASP A 7 -4.43 -15.17 8.06
N SER A 8 -4.40 -16.49 8.14
CA SER A 8 -5.48 -17.31 8.70
C SER A 8 -5.46 -17.38 10.23
N CYS A 9 -4.28 -17.46 10.83
CA CYS A 9 -4.14 -17.69 12.28
C CYS A 9 -4.09 -16.41 13.12
N THR A 10 -3.90 -15.23 12.51
CA THR A 10 -3.87 -13.95 13.24
C THR A 10 -5.23 -13.28 13.22
N ALA A 11 -5.70 -12.85 14.40
CA ALA A 11 -6.98 -12.17 14.61
C ALA A 11 -6.98 -10.68 14.19
N PHE A 12 -5.82 -10.05 14.28
CA PHE A 12 -5.61 -8.62 14.05
C PHE A 12 -4.37 -8.41 13.21
N LYS A 13 -4.46 -7.51 12.23
CA LYS A 13 -3.34 -7.16 11.36
C LYS A 13 -3.28 -5.65 11.19
N GLN A 14 -2.07 -5.13 11.29
CA GLN A 14 -1.79 -3.72 11.07
C GLN A 14 -0.61 -3.60 10.10
N VAL A 15 -0.85 -2.92 8.98
CA VAL A 15 0.13 -2.67 7.93
C VAL A 15 0.43 -1.17 7.94
N PHE A 16 1.68 -0.81 8.22
CA PHE A 16 2.11 0.60 8.25
C PHE A 16 2.50 1.12 6.87
N ARG A 17 3.14 0.27 6.06
CA ARG A 17 3.66 0.60 4.75
C ARG A 17 3.44 -0.57 3.81
N ALA A 18 2.72 -0.34 2.71
CA ALA A 18 2.68 -1.25 1.57
C ALA A 18 3.31 -0.55 0.38
N SER A 19 4.50 -1.02 -0.03
CA SER A 19 5.24 -0.46 -1.18
C SER A 19 5.32 -1.43 -2.35
N ASP A 20 5.20 -2.73 -2.08
CA ASP A 20 5.26 -3.78 -3.09
C ASP A 20 3.91 -3.98 -3.78
N LEU A 21 3.99 -4.33 -5.07
CA LEU A 21 2.80 -4.52 -5.91
C LEU A 21 1.90 -5.65 -5.38
N ALA A 22 2.49 -6.74 -4.91
CA ALA A 22 1.75 -7.90 -4.40
C ALA A 22 0.92 -7.55 -3.15
N SER A 23 1.49 -6.79 -2.20
CA SER A 23 0.77 -6.32 -1.02
C SER A 23 -0.29 -5.28 -1.36
N LEU A 24 -0.05 -4.39 -2.34
CA LEU A 24 -1.05 -3.44 -2.81
C LEU A 24 -2.26 -4.16 -3.40
N GLN A 25 -2.06 -5.12 -4.30
CA GLN A 25 -3.13 -5.95 -4.86
C GLN A 25 -3.86 -6.76 -3.79
N ARG A 26 -3.12 -7.31 -2.82
CA ARG A 26 -3.71 -8.02 -1.67
C ARG A 26 -4.58 -7.08 -0.84
N LEU A 27 -4.12 -5.88 -0.53
CA LEU A 27 -4.85 -4.89 0.26
C LEU A 27 -6.08 -4.34 -0.48
N GLU A 28 -5.96 -4.13 -1.79
CA GLU A 28 -7.06 -3.75 -2.68
C GLU A 28 -8.18 -4.79 -2.62
N ALA A 29 -7.84 -6.08 -2.80
CA ALA A 29 -8.79 -7.18 -2.68
C ALA A 29 -9.43 -7.28 -1.28
N LEU A 30 -8.66 -7.00 -0.22
CA LEU A 30 -9.15 -7.02 1.17
C LEU A 30 -9.94 -5.77 1.58
N SER A 31 -9.87 -4.67 0.82
CA SER A 31 -10.62 -3.44 1.11
C SER A 31 -12.13 -3.58 0.83
N GLY A 32 -12.49 -4.57 0.00
CA GLY A 32 -13.84 -4.80 -0.48
C GLY A 32 -14.22 -3.87 -1.64
N LEU A 33 -15.45 -4.03 -2.12
CA LEU A 33 -15.97 -3.25 -3.24
C LEU A 33 -16.86 -2.09 -2.76
N VAL A 34 -16.93 -1.06 -3.59
CA VAL A 34 -17.85 0.07 -3.48
C VAL A 34 -18.50 0.30 -4.84
N THR A 35 -19.77 0.69 -4.80
CA THR A 35 -20.52 1.10 -5.98
C THR A 35 -20.29 2.59 -6.21
N ASP A 36 -19.70 2.93 -7.33
CA ASP A 36 -19.52 4.31 -7.78
C ASP A 36 -20.55 4.65 -8.86
N HIS A 37 -21.06 5.88 -8.80
CA HIS A 37 -21.95 6.43 -9.83
C HIS A 37 -21.20 7.52 -10.61
N ALA A 38 -21.01 7.29 -11.90
CA ALA A 38 -20.46 8.28 -12.81
C ALA A 38 -21.57 8.90 -13.65
N ALA A 39 -21.82 10.20 -13.48
CA ALA A 39 -22.71 10.96 -14.34
C ALA A 39 -21.89 11.64 -15.44
N THR A 40 -22.19 11.30 -16.69
CA THR A 40 -21.60 11.93 -17.87
C THR A 40 -22.66 12.77 -18.58
N TRP A 41 -22.28 14.00 -18.94
CA TRP A 41 -23.11 14.92 -19.69
C TRP A 41 -22.49 15.10 -21.07
N HIS A 42 -23.32 14.99 -22.11
CA HIS A 42 -22.92 15.24 -23.48
C HIS A 42 -23.56 16.53 -23.96
N GLN A 43 -22.73 17.51 -24.33
CA GLN A 43 -23.18 18.72 -25.02
C GLN A 43 -22.96 18.52 -26.52
N ALA A 44 -24.04 18.49 -27.29
CA ALA A 44 -23.93 18.52 -28.73
C ALA A 44 -23.43 19.91 -29.15
N TYR A 45 -22.26 19.97 -29.77
CA TYR A 45 -21.76 21.18 -30.41
C TYR A 45 -22.13 21.14 -31.88
N GLU A 46 -23.17 21.87 -32.28
CA GLU A 46 -23.49 22.06 -33.69
C GLU A 46 -22.55 23.11 -34.28
N ARG A 47 -21.70 22.69 -35.22
CA ARG A 47 -20.83 23.62 -35.97
C ARG A 47 -21.66 24.31 -37.06
N GLY A 48 -22.57 25.20 -36.66
CA GLY A 48 -23.34 26.03 -37.58
C GLY A 48 -22.48 27.02 -38.36
N THR A 49 -22.72 27.13 -39.67
CA THR A 49 -22.27 28.26 -40.51
C THR A 49 -23.07 29.51 -40.13
N GLY A 50 -22.44 30.43 -39.37
CA GLY A 50 -23.03 31.66 -38.84
C GLY A 50 -21.96 32.54 -38.15
N ASP A 51 -22.31 33.78 -37.81
CA ASP A 51 -21.40 34.80 -37.26
C ASP A 51 -20.82 34.37 -35.90
N LEU A 52 -19.58 34.79 -35.60
CA LEU A 52 -18.81 34.33 -34.43
C LEU A 52 -19.43 34.74 -33.10
N SER A 53 -20.20 35.82 -33.06
CA SER A 53 -20.90 36.33 -31.88
C SER A 53 -22.09 35.46 -31.46
N ASP A 54 -22.84 34.91 -32.41
CA ASP A 54 -24.00 34.04 -32.13
C ASP A 54 -23.56 32.62 -31.72
N ARG A 55 -22.29 32.26 -31.94
CA ARG A 55 -21.70 30.95 -31.58
C ARG A 55 -21.34 30.82 -30.10
N TYR A 56 -21.27 31.94 -29.37
CA TYR A 56 -20.97 31.98 -27.93
C TYR A 56 -22.16 32.37 -27.08
N GLU A 57 -23.35 32.60 -27.68
CA GLU A 57 -24.57 32.56 -26.89
C GLU A 57 -24.69 31.16 -26.32
N GLU A 58 -24.64 31.08 -24.99
CA GLU A 58 -24.82 29.86 -24.22
C GLU A 58 -26.12 29.21 -24.68
N MET A 59 -26.04 28.27 -25.63
CA MET A 59 -27.15 27.40 -25.95
C MET A 59 -27.51 26.72 -24.63
N HIS A 60 -28.62 27.17 -24.05
CA HIS A 60 -29.29 26.49 -22.97
C HIS A 60 -29.36 25.03 -23.38
N ALA A 61 -28.77 24.15 -22.57
CA ALA A 61 -28.83 22.72 -22.80
C ALA A 61 -30.30 22.30 -22.66
N GLU A 62 -31.07 22.43 -23.72
CA GLU A 62 -32.41 21.87 -23.84
C GLU A 62 -32.25 20.35 -23.71
N ASP A 63 -32.60 19.83 -22.54
CA ASP A 63 -32.59 18.41 -22.21
C ASP A 63 -31.30 17.65 -22.57
N GLY A 64 -30.19 18.04 -21.93
CA GLY A 64 -28.96 17.24 -21.95
C GLY A 64 -29.20 15.84 -21.38
N VAL A 65 -29.02 14.79 -22.19
CA VAL A 65 -29.11 13.41 -21.74
C VAL A 65 -27.97 13.12 -20.75
N VAL A 66 -28.30 13.12 -19.46
CA VAL A 66 -27.37 12.71 -18.40
C VAL A 66 -27.30 11.18 -18.40
N ARG A 67 -26.15 10.64 -18.80
CA ARG A 67 -25.90 9.21 -18.70
C ARG A 67 -25.28 8.92 -17.35
N VAL A 68 -26.06 8.30 -16.47
CA VAL A 68 -25.57 7.77 -15.20
C VAL A 68 -25.14 6.32 -15.42
N THR A 69 -23.87 6.02 -15.19
CA THR A 69 -23.33 4.67 -15.19
C THR A 69 -22.94 4.27 -13.78
N GLU A 70 -23.39 3.11 -13.35
CA GLU A 70 -23.00 2.48 -12.09
C GLU A 70 -21.85 1.50 -12.35
N MET A 71 -20.79 1.58 -11.54
CA MET A 71 -19.63 0.70 -11.65
C MET A 71 -19.19 0.25 -10.26
N GLU A 72 -18.87 -1.03 -10.12
CA GLU A 72 -18.23 -1.54 -8.91
C GLU A 72 -16.71 -1.36 -9.00
N ARG A 73 -16.10 -0.78 -7.97
CA ARG A 73 -14.65 -0.60 -7.85
C ARG A 73 -14.18 -1.11 -6.49
N ALA A 74 -12.89 -1.46 -6.38
CA ALA A 74 -12.26 -1.59 -5.08
C ALA A 74 -12.41 -0.30 -4.26
N ARG A 75 -12.62 -0.45 -2.95
CA ARG A 75 -12.81 0.69 -2.04
C ARG A 75 -11.59 1.60 -1.97
N TYR A 76 -10.39 1.03 -2.09
CA TYR A 76 -9.14 1.75 -2.19
C TYR A 76 -8.37 1.21 -3.38
N ASP A 77 -8.01 2.09 -4.31
CA ASP A 77 -7.11 1.73 -5.39
C ASP A 77 -5.65 1.70 -4.91
N GLY A 78 -4.73 1.27 -5.78
CA GLY A 78 -3.31 1.20 -5.46
C GLY A 78 -2.69 2.56 -5.08
N ASP A 79 -3.16 3.65 -5.67
CA ASP A 79 -2.65 5.00 -5.40
C ASP A 79 -3.22 5.57 -4.10
N ASP A 80 -4.48 5.28 -3.77
CA ASP A 80 -5.07 5.55 -2.46
C ASP A 80 -4.30 4.82 -1.36
N LEU A 81 -4.00 3.53 -1.55
CA LEU A 81 -3.25 2.72 -0.58
C LEU A 81 -1.82 3.25 -0.39
N ARG A 82 -1.17 3.72 -1.46
CA ARG A 82 0.14 4.40 -1.39
C ARG A 82 0.03 5.74 -0.67
N ALA A 83 -1.01 6.52 -0.94
CA ALA A 83 -1.26 7.81 -0.30
C ALA A 83 -1.57 7.64 1.20
N ILE A 84 -2.26 6.57 1.59
CA ILE A 84 -2.46 6.20 2.99
C ILE A 84 -1.13 5.82 3.62
N SER A 85 -0.35 4.94 2.97
CA SER A 85 0.94 4.46 3.48
C SER A 85 2.03 5.54 3.59
N SER A 86 1.94 6.60 2.80
CA SER A 86 2.90 7.71 2.84
C SER A 86 2.64 8.68 4.00
N ARG A 87 1.42 8.73 4.53
CA ARG A 87 1.04 9.64 5.62
C ARG A 87 1.70 9.20 6.95
N PRO A 88 2.36 10.11 7.68
CA PRO A 88 2.80 9.85 9.04
C PRO A 88 1.61 9.46 9.91
N HIS A 89 1.81 8.50 10.82
CA HIS A 89 0.79 8.03 11.76
C HIS A 89 -0.42 7.35 11.13
N SER A 90 -0.39 7.03 9.83
CA SER A 90 -1.43 6.24 9.19
C SER A 90 -1.02 4.77 9.09
N SER A 91 -2.00 3.88 9.21
CA SER A 91 -1.82 2.44 9.03
C SER A 91 -3.12 1.82 8.54
N LEU A 92 -3.04 0.69 7.86
CA LEU A 92 -4.19 -0.11 7.46
C LEU A 92 -4.40 -1.21 8.51
N VAL A 93 -5.61 -1.31 9.02
CA VAL A 93 -5.99 -2.27 10.06
C VAL A 93 -7.05 -3.22 9.53
N ARG A 94 -6.92 -4.50 9.88
CA ARG A 94 -7.91 -5.53 9.55
C ARG A 94 -8.15 -6.45 10.75
N PHE A 95 -9.42 -6.70 11.03
CA PHE A 95 -9.89 -7.68 12.02
C PHE A 95 -10.41 -8.91 11.28
N THR A 96 -9.75 -10.06 11.45
CA THR A 96 -10.18 -11.33 10.85
C THR A 96 -11.12 -12.07 11.78
N PHE A 97 -10.81 -12.07 13.08
CA PHE A 97 -11.64 -12.67 14.12
C PHE A 97 -12.72 -11.70 14.61
N GLY A 98 -13.96 -12.17 14.73
CA GLY A 98 -15.08 -11.33 15.14
C GLY A 98 -15.42 -10.22 14.14
N SER A 99 -15.00 -10.36 12.88
CA SER A 99 -15.22 -9.38 11.82
C SER A 99 -16.69 -8.97 11.66
N GLY A 100 -17.62 -9.91 11.85
CA GLY A 100 -19.07 -9.67 11.81
C GLY A 100 -19.62 -8.79 12.94
N TYR A 101 -18.87 -8.61 14.04
CA TYR A 101 -19.21 -7.67 15.12
C TYR A 101 -18.59 -6.28 14.91
N SER A 102 -17.69 -6.14 13.94
CA SER A 102 -17.10 -4.85 13.57
C SER A 102 -17.90 -4.21 12.45
N GLN A 103 -18.04 -2.88 12.48
CA GLN A 103 -18.67 -2.11 11.39
C GLN A 103 -17.95 -2.28 10.04
N PHE A 104 -16.71 -2.78 10.07
CA PHE A 104 -15.86 -2.95 8.90
C PHE A 104 -15.99 -4.33 8.27
N ALA A 105 -16.74 -5.26 8.88
CA ALA A 105 -17.02 -6.59 8.33
C ALA A 105 -15.77 -7.35 7.85
N GLY A 106 -14.62 -7.12 8.50
CA GLY A 106 -13.34 -7.76 8.16
C GLY A 106 -12.58 -7.16 6.98
N ARG A 107 -13.02 -6.00 6.50
CA ARG A 107 -12.34 -5.19 5.49
C ARG A 107 -11.13 -4.46 6.10
N SER A 108 -10.13 -4.21 5.27
CA SER A 108 -9.00 -3.36 5.63
C SER A 108 -9.42 -1.89 5.65
N ILE A 109 -9.13 -1.19 6.75
CA ILE A 109 -9.47 0.23 6.93
C ILE A 109 -8.25 1.08 7.31
N PRO A 110 -8.14 2.32 6.81
CA PRO A 110 -7.12 3.24 7.24
C PRO A 110 -7.46 3.79 8.63
N VAL A 111 -6.49 3.71 9.54
CA VAL A 111 -6.56 4.25 10.89
C VAL A 111 -5.41 5.23 11.07
N LYS A 112 -5.70 6.37 11.72
CA LYS A 112 -4.71 7.32 12.18
C LYS A 112 -4.42 7.08 13.65
N SER A 113 -3.18 6.72 13.97
CA SER A 113 -2.75 6.39 15.34
C SER A 113 -1.74 7.41 15.82
N SER A 114 -2.15 8.27 16.74
CA SER A 114 -1.26 9.19 17.45
C SER A 114 -0.81 8.60 18.78
N TYR A 115 0.34 9.06 19.28
CA TYR A 115 0.76 8.74 20.63
C TYR A 115 -0.17 9.39 21.66
N HIS A 116 -0.52 8.64 22.70
CA HIS A 116 -1.38 9.11 23.79
C HIS A 116 -0.69 10.15 24.69
N ILE A 117 0.64 10.27 24.61
CA ILE A 117 1.45 11.28 25.29
C ILE A 117 2.28 12.08 24.28
N PRO A 118 2.50 13.38 24.52
CA PRO A 118 3.40 14.18 23.70
C PRO A 118 4.84 13.68 23.85
N TYR A 119 5.67 13.96 22.84
CA TYR A 119 7.05 13.48 22.79
C TYR A 119 7.89 13.97 23.99
N GLU A 120 7.68 15.22 24.42
CA GLU A 120 8.36 15.81 25.59
C GLU A 120 8.03 15.05 26.88
N GLU A 121 6.76 14.70 27.08
CA GLU A 121 6.30 13.92 28.23
C GLU A 121 6.84 12.48 28.18
N TYR A 122 6.92 11.89 26.98
CA TYR A 122 7.58 10.60 26.78
C TYR A 122 9.06 10.66 27.20
N LEU A 123 9.80 11.68 26.76
CA LEU A 123 11.21 11.86 27.13
C LEU A 123 11.36 12.05 28.65
N ARG A 124 10.49 12.86 29.26
CA ARG A 124 10.47 13.05 30.72
C ARG A 124 10.24 11.74 31.47
N ARG A 125 9.24 10.94 31.07
CA ARG A 125 8.93 9.64 31.70
C ARG A 125 10.01 8.59 31.45
N ARG A 126 10.59 8.57 30.26
CA ARG A 126 11.72 7.68 29.91
C ARG A 126 12.95 7.99 30.76
N ALA A 127 13.19 9.25 31.09
CA ALA A 127 14.31 9.67 31.94
C ALA A 127 14.06 9.46 33.44
N GLN A 128 12.81 9.19 33.85
CA GLN A 128 12.51 8.89 35.25
C GLN A 128 13.04 7.50 35.61
N PRO A 129 13.61 7.33 36.81
CA PRO A 129 13.96 6.01 37.31
C PRO A 129 12.69 5.16 37.40
N TRP A 130 12.84 3.85 37.12
CA TRP A 130 11.76 2.90 37.31
C TRP A 130 11.22 3.02 38.74
N PRO A 131 9.90 3.06 38.97
CA PRO A 131 9.35 3.29 40.29
C PRO A 131 9.78 2.19 41.26
N THR A 132 10.57 2.54 42.27
CA THR A 132 10.95 1.68 43.39
C THR A 132 9.90 1.76 44.49
N ALA A 133 8.81 1.00 44.32
CA ALA A 133 7.89 0.74 45.42
C ALA A 133 8.49 -0.31 46.38
N PRO A 134 8.12 -0.30 47.68
CA PRO A 134 8.46 -1.40 48.59
C PRO A 134 7.97 -2.73 47.99
N GLY A 135 8.89 -3.65 47.70
CA GLY A 135 8.60 -4.94 47.04
C GLY A 135 8.89 -5.01 45.54
N ALA A 136 9.32 -3.92 44.90
CA ALA A 136 9.80 -3.95 43.52
C ALA A 136 11.24 -4.46 43.45
N PHE A 137 11.51 -5.47 42.62
CA PHE A 137 12.85 -5.95 42.28
C PHE A 137 13.20 -5.49 40.86
N GLN A 138 14.42 -4.96 40.67
CA GLN A 138 14.94 -4.71 39.34
C GLN A 138 15.28 -6.06 38.69
N ILE A 139 14.64 -6.36 37.55
CA ILE A 139 15.09 -7.43 36.68
C ILE A 139 16.46 -7.00 36.16
N GLN A 140 17.53 -7.70 36.57
CA GLN A 140 18.82 -7.52 35.94
C GLN A 140 18.65 -7.89 34.47
N ALA A 141 18.73 -6.89 33.59
CA ALA A 141 18.65 -7.15 32.17
C ALA A 141 19.74 -8.17 31.82
N PRO A 142 19.42 -9.28 31.16
CA PRO A 142 20.43 -10.23 30.74
C PRO A 142 21.45 -9.46 29.90
N GLU A 143 22.73 -9.61 30.23
CA GLU A 143 23.82 -8.98 29.51
C GLU A 143 23.65 -9.32 28.03
N ARG A 144 23.36 -8.30 27.22
CA ARG A 144 23.19 -8.48 25.77
C ARG A 144 24.56 -8.90 25.28
N VAL A 145 24.75 -10.20 25.08
CA VAL A 145 25.95 -10.73 24.42
C VAL A 145 25.99 -10.05 23.06
N GLU A 146 26.88 -9.07 22.92
CA GLU A 146 27.18 -8.49 21.61
C GLU A 146 27.65 -9.65 20.75
N SER A 147 26.84 -10.02 19.76
CA SER A 147 27.30 -10.95 18.74
C SER A 147 28.49 -10.28 18.09
N LYS A 148 29.66 -10.93 18.25
CA LYS A 148 30.93 -10.61 17.60
C LYS A 148 30.64 -10.09 16.20
N PRO A 149 31.15 -8.91 15.79
CA PRO A 149 30.85 -8.37 14.47
C PRO A 149 31.19 -9.43 13.44
N ALA A 150 30.19 -9.80 12.62
CA ALA A 150 30.39 -10.70 11.51
C ALA A 150 31.59 -10.17 10.71
N GLN A 151 32.64 -11.00 10.59
CA GLN A 151 33.72 -10.73 9.67
C GLN A 151 33.09 -10.42 8.33
N SER A 152 33.28 -9.19 7.84
CA SER A 152 32.92 -8.84 6.48
C SER A 152 33.76 -9.72 5.56
N VAL A 153 33.17 -10.80 5.06
CA VAL A 153 33.73 -11.48 3.89
C VAL A 153 33.53 -10.48 2.76
N ALA A 154 34.61 -9.84 2.35
CA ALA A 154 34.64 -8.99 1.18
C ALA A 154 34.27 -9.87 -0.02
N ALA A 155 33.00 -9.87 -0.40
CA ALA A 155 32.57 -10.40 -1.68
C ALA A 155 32.97 -9.36 -2.73
N GLU A 156 34.10 -9.59 -3.39
CA GLU A 156 34.40 -8.91 -4.64
C GLU A 156 33.23 -9.14 -5.60
N PRO A 157 32.74 -8.11 -6.31
CA PRO A 157 31.68 -8.30 -7.28
C PRO A 157 32.24 -9.11 -8.44
N VAL A 158 31.77 -10.35 -8.60
CA VAL A 158 31.99 -11.14 -9.81
C VAL A 158 31.28 -10.40 -10.95
N VAL A 159 32.07 -9.65 -11.72
CA VAL A 159 31.64 -9.07 -12.98
C VAL A 159 31.40 -10.24 -13.94
N ALA A 160 30.14 -10.57 -14.17
CA ALA A 160 29.75 -11.47 -15.25
C ALA A 160 29.97 -10.75 -16.58
N THR A 161 31.11 -10.99 -17.21
CA THR A 161 31.31 -10.67 -18.62
C THR A 161 30.65 -11.75 -19.46
N ASP A 162 29.46 -11.46 -19.98
CA ASP A 162 28.83 -12.27 -21.00
C ASP A 162 29.72 -12.27 -22.26
N TYR A 163 30.30 -13.44 -22.55
CA TYR A 163 31.07 -13.70 -23.76
C TYR A 163 30.08 -13.89 -24.92
N TYR A 164 29.99 -12.91 -25.82
CA TYR A 164 29.34 -13.12 -27.12
C TYR A 164 30.22 -14.06 -27.95
N GLY A 165 29.79 -15.31 -28.09
CA GLY A 165 30.44 -16.30 -28.96
C GLY A 165 30.39 -15.85 -30.42
N SER A 166 31.56 -15.71 -31.04
CA SER A 166 31.70 -15.54 -32.48
C SER A 166 31.24 -16.81 -33.18
N PHE A 167 30.21 -16.68 -34.01
CA PHE A 167 29.89 -17.66 -35.04
C PHE A 167 30.84 -17.45 -36.22
N ASP A 168 31.71 -18.44 -36.46
CA ASP A 168 32.34 -18.78 -37.74
C ASP A 168 32.81 -20.24 -37.57
N ASP A 169 32.02 -21.24 -37.99
CA ASP A 169 31.83 -21.79 -39.35
C ASP A 169 32.88 -22.85 -39.75
N THR A 170 32.38 -23.94 -40.36
CA THR A 170 33.08 -25.00 -41.13
C THR A 170 34.08 -25.93 -40.43
N SER A 171 34.11 -27.27 -40.57
CA SER A 171 33.45 -28.22 -41.49
C SER A 171 33.66 -29.68 -41.01
N SER A 172 32.77 -30.59 -41.49
CA SER A 172 32.99 -32.01 -41.88
C SER A 172 33.41 -33.02 -40.79
N GLU A 173 32.85 -34.22 -40.63
CA GLU A 173 32.24 -35.23 -41.52
C GLU A 173 31.05 -35.88 -40.74
N ILE A 174 30.06 -36.60 -41.28
CA ILE A 174 30.07 -37.86 -42.04
C ILE A 174 28.61 -38.10 -42.52
N LEU A 175 28.38 -38.41 -43.81
CA LEU A 175 27.65 -39.60 -44.32
C LEU A 175 27.37 -39.49 -45.82
N ASP A 176 27.85 -40.52 -46.52
CA ASP A 176 27.72 -40.98 -47.92
C ASP A 176 28.42 -40.20 -49.05
#